data_AF-E8LTD8-F1
#
_entry.id   AF-E8LTD8-F1
#
_cell.length_a   1.000
_cell.length_b   1.000
_cell.length_c   1.000
_cell.angle_alpha   90.00
_cell.angle_beta   90.00
_cell.angle_gamma   90.00
#
_symmetry.space_group_name_H-M   'P 1'
#
loop_
_entity.id
_entity.type
_entity.pdbx_description
1 polymer ?
#
loop_
_entity_poly.entity_id
_entity_poly.type
_entity_poly.pdbx_seq_one_letter_code
_entity_poly.pdbx_strand_id
1 'polypeptide(L)'
;MSPLKLLSSLLLALLLVGCGRVQPVMNVEDTPVGYNLQSKEVKMAIMRAATDRGWIVEEVGPNELNAKIHVRSHYAEVKIPFNDKFYSIIYLNSENLKANGGKIHRNYNRWINNLNVDIKRQLTLTASAK
;
A
#
# COMPACT_ATOMS: atom_id res chain seq x y z
N MET A 1 -38.56 28.13 2.96
CA MET A 1 -37.21 27.99 3.56
C MET A 1 -36.46 29.28 3.30
N SER A 2 -35.91 29.95 4.32
CA SER A 2 -35.29 31.27 4.11
C SER A 2 -34.02 31.15 3.24
N PRO A 3 -33.75 32.12 2.35
CA PRO A 3 -32.60 32.07 1.44
C PRO A 3 -31.27 31.96 2.19
N LEU A 4 -31.22 32.45 3.44
CA LEU A 4 -30.07 32.35 4.33
C LEU A 4 -29.74 30.90 4.75
N LYS A 5 -30.75 30.03 4.89
CA LYS A 5 -30.57 28.60 5.21
C LYS A 5 -30.05 27.81 4.00
N LEU A 6 -30.46 28.20 2.79
CA LEU A 6 -29.99 27.61 1.52
C LEU A 6 -28.53 27.98 1.23
N LEU A 7 -28.14 29.22 1.49
CA LEU A 7 -26.75 29.69 1.36
C LEU A 7 -25.80 28.98 2.34
N SER A 8 -26.23 28.77 3.59
CA SER A 8 -25.43 28.07 4.60
C SER A 8 -25.24 26.58 4.27
N SER A 9 -26.26 25.92 3.70
CA SER A 9 -26.18 24.54 3.20
C SER A 9 -25.25 24.39 2.00
N LEU A 10 -25.19 25.39 1.11
CA LEU A 10 -24.35 25.36 -0.09
C LEU A 10 -22.86 25.56 0.26
N LEU A 11 -22.57 26.40 1.26
CA LEU A 11 -21.21 26.65 1.75
C LEU A 11 -20.60 25.41 2.43
N LEU A 12 -21.41 24.62 3.14
CA LEU A 12 -20.96 23.39 3.81
C LEU A 12 -20.69 22.24 2.82
N ALA A 13 -21.40 22.20 1.69
CA ALA A 13 -21.19 21.21 0.64
C ALA A 13 -19.88 21.46 -0.16
N LEU A 14 -19.41 22.71 -0.26
CA LEU A 14 -18.16 23.08 -0.93
C LEU A 14 -16.90 22.73 -0.14
N LEU A 15 -17.01 22.44 1.16
CA LEU A 15 -15.88 22.03 2.00
C LEU A 15 -15.53 20.54 1.87
N LEU A 16 -16.36 19.75 1.16
CA LEU A 16 -16.14 18.32 0.92
C LEU A 16 -15.23 18.02 -0.30
N VAL A 17 -14.56 19.04 -0.85
CA VAL A 17 -13.63 18.85 -1.97
C VAL A 17 -12.33 18.20 -1.49
N GLY A 18 -12.42 16.88 -1.34
CA GLY A 18 -11.39 15.85 -1.50
C GLY A 18 -9.98 16.16 -1.01
N CYS A 19 -9.54 15.42 0.01
CA CYS A 19 -8.13 15.24 0.36
C CYS A 19 -7.24 15.21 -0.90
N GLY A 20 -6.20 16.05 -0.89
CA GLY A 20 -5.41 16.42 -2.06
C GLY A 20 -5.03 15.23 -2.95
N ARG A 21 -5.17 15.43 -4.27
CA ARG A 21 -4.84 14.43 -5.30
C ARG A 21 -3.40 13.91 -5.18
N VAL A 22 -2.50 14.75 -4.71
CA VAL A 22 -1.08 14.47 -4.46
C VAL A 22 -0.82 14.56 -2.95
N GLN A 23 -0.17 13.55 -2.39
CA GLN A 23 0.06 13.34 -0.97
C GLN A 23 1.52 12.95 -0.74
N PRO A 24 2.07 13.04 0.48
CA PRO A 24 3.37 12.43 0.78
C PRO A 24 3.39 10.95 0.38
N VAL A 25 4.53 10.48 -0.12
CA VAL A 25 4.75 9.06 -0.43
C VAL A 25 4.60 8.24 0.86
N MET A 26 3.73 7.24 0.82
CA MET A 26 3.56 6.30 1.92
C MET A 26 4.57 5.16 1.81
N ASN A 27 5.45 5.06 2.80
CA ASN A 27 6.17 3.82 3.11
C ASN A 27 5.50 3.14 4.31
N VAL A 28 5.54 1.82 4.32
CA VAL A 28 5.24 1.00 5.51
C VAL A 28 6.57 0.47 5.99
N GLU A 29 6.97 0.82 7.21
CA GLU A 29 8.29 0.49 7.73
C GLU A 29 8.16 -0.37 8.99
N ASP A 30 8.99 -1.40 9.07
CA ASP A 30 9.19 -2.28 10.23
C ASP A 30 7.89 -2.79 10.86
N THR A 31 6.94 -3.20 9.99
CA THR A 31 5.69 -3.78 10.47
C THR A 31 5.97 -5.14 11.11
N PRO A 32 5.57 -5.35 12.38
CA PRO A 32 5.84 -6.60 13.06
C PRO A 32 5.06 -7.75 12.43
N VAL A 33 5.71 -8.90 12.26
CA VAL A 33 5.06 -10.14 11.85
C VAL A 33 4.12 -10.63 12.94
N GLY A 34 4.56 -10.58 14.22
CA GLY A 34 3.71 -10.86 15.38
C GLY A 34 3.28 -12.32 15.56
N TYR A 35 3.86 -13.25 14.79
CA TYR A 35 3.57 -14.69 14.83
C TYR A 35 4.87 -15.50 14.79
N ASN A 36 4.83 -16.74 15.27
CA ASN A 36 5.98 -17.67 15.22
C ASN A 36 6.11 -18.30 13.82
N LEU A 37 6.54 -17.49 12.85
CA LEU A 37 6.73 -17.86 11.45
C LEU A 37 8.22 -17.81 11.08
N GLN A 38 8.65 -18.73 10.22
CA GLN A 38 9.96 -18.66 9.59
C GLN A 38 9.96 -17.59 8.49
N SER A 39 11.14 -17.03 8.17
CA SER A 39 11.29 -16.04 7.09
C SER A 39 10.69 -16.52 5.75
N LYS A 40 10.83 -17.82 5.43
CA LYS A 40 10.21 -18.41 4.23
C LYS A 40 8.68 -18.37 4.26
N GLU A 41 8.06 -18.55 5.42
CA GLU A 41 6.60 -18.48 5.58
C GLU A 41 6.12 -17.03 5.40
N VAL A 42 6.86 -16.06 5.95
CA VAL A 42 6.62 -14.62 5.75
C VAL A 42 6.75 -14.25 4.27
N LYS A 43 7.81 -14.70 3.58
CA LYS A 43 8.01 -14.50 2.14
C LYS A 43 6.79 -14.97 1.36
N MET A 44 6.35 -16.21 1.58
CA MET A 44 5.21 -16.80 0.90
C MET A 44 3.91 -16.04 1.19
N ALA A 45 3.73 -15.54 2.41
CA ALA A 45 2.57 -14.73 2.76
C ALA A 45 2.55 -13.40 1.99
N ILE A 46 3.71 -12.73 1.90
CA ILE A 46 3.85 -11.50 1.13
C ILE A 46 3.56 -11.75 -0.35
N MET A 47 4.16 -12.79 -0.93
CA MET A 47 3.98 -13.13 -2.35
C MET A 47 2.52 -13.38 -2.68
N ARG A 48 1.81 -14.17 -1.87
CA ARG A 48 0.37 -14.45 -2.08
C ARG A 48 -0.47 -13.17 -2.01
N ALA A 49 -0.29 -12.37 -0.95
CA ALA A 49 -1.03 -11.11 -0.80
C ALA A 49 -0.80 -10.14 -1.98
N ALA A 50 0.45 -10.05 -2.45
CA ALA A 50 0.80 -9.23 -3.60
C ALA A 50 0.17 -9.74 -4.90
N THR A 51 0.33 -11.03 -5.20
CA THR A 51 -0.21 -11.65 -6.43
C THR A 51 -1.73 -11.62 -6.48
N ASP A 52 -2.43 -11.85 -5.36
CA ASP A 52 -3.90 -11.77 -5.27
C ASP A 52 -4.42 -10.35 -5.59
N ARG A 53 -3.59 -9.33 -5.37
CA ARG A 53 -3.87 -7.93 -5.72
C ARG A 53 -3.41 -7.52 -7.10
N GLY A 54 -2.85 -8.44 -7.89
CA GLY A 54 -2.35 -8.17 -9.23
C GLY A 54 -0.96 -7.53 -9.27
N TRP A 55 -0.21 -7.57 -8.16
CA TRP A 55 1.22 -7.25 -8.19
C TRP A 55 2.01 -8.42 -8.76
N ILE A 56 2.99 -8.10 -9.61
CA ILE A 56 3.99 -9.03 -10.10
C ILE A 56 5.17 -8.95 -9.15
N VAL A 57 5.54 -10.09 -8.56
CA VAL A 57 6.61 -10.19 -7.55
C VAL A 57 7.85 -10.79 -8.16
N GLU A 58 9.00 -10.22 -7.82
CA GLU A 58 10.33 -10.64 -8.24
C GLU A 58 11.19 -10.87 -6.99
N GLU A 59 11.79 -12.05 -6.88
CA GLU A 59 12.76 -12.33 -5.81
C GLU A 59 14.12 -11.75 -6.19
N VAL A 60 14.52 -10.69 -5.50
CA VAL A 60 15.81 -10.01 -5.73
C VAL A 60 16.89 -10.45 -4.75
N GLY A 61 16.51 -11.12 -3.66
CA GLY A 61 17.41 -11.71 -2.68
C GLY A 61 16.69 -12.58 -1.65
N PRO A 62 17.43 -13.19 -0.70
CA PRO A 62 16.84 -14.12 0.27
C PRO A 62 15.84 -13.48 1.24
N ASN A 63 15.97 -12.17 1.50
CA ASN A 63 15.17 -11.40 2.46
C ASN A 63 14.61 -10.10 1.83
N GLU A 64 14.53 -10.04 0.50
CA GLU A 64 14.01 -8.88 -0.22
C GLU A 64 13.25 -9.32 -1.47
N LEU A 65 12.07 -8.73 -1.66
CA LEU A 65 11.27 -8.86 -2.87
C LEU A 65 11.10 -7.48 -3.51
N ASN A 66 11.00 -7.44 -4.84
CA ASN A 66 10.41 -6.31 -5.53
C ASN A 66 9.00 -6.67 -5.98
N ALA A 67 8.06 -5.73 -5.89
CA ALA A 67 6.70 -5.90 -6.37
C ALA A 67 6.32 -4.73 -7.28
N LYS A 68 5.75 -5.07 -8.44
CA LYS A 68 5.37 -4.15 -9.51
C LYS A 68 3.89 -4.25 -9.79
N ILE A 69 3.20 -3.13 -10.00
CA ILE A 69 1.79 -3.13 -10.41
C ILE A 69 1.57 -2.15 -11.56
N HIS A 70 0.77 -2.59 -12.54
CA HIS A 70 0.28 -1.77 -13.64
C HIS A 70 -1.25 -1.70 -13.59
N VAL A 71 -1.80 -0.49 -13.47
CA VAL A 71 -3.24 -0.26 -13.46
C VAL A 71 -3.58 0.81 -14.49
N ARG A 72 -4.15 0.38 -15.63
CA ARG A 72 -4.38 1.24 -16.80
C ARG A 72 -3.04 1.86 -17.23
N SER A 73 -2.91 3.18 -17.19
CA SER A 73 -1.68 3.89 -17.52
C SER A 73 -0.72 4.09 -16.33
N HIS A 74 -1.06 3.65 -15.13
CA HIS A 74 -0.28 3.95 -13.93
C HIS A 74 0.59 2.76 -13.54
N TYR A 75 1.84 3.03 -13.15
CA TYR A 75 2.81 2.03 -12.70
C TYR A 75 3.35 2.40 -11.33
N ALA A 76 3.54 1.40 -10.47
CA ALA A 76 4.30 1.54 -9.23
C ALA A 76 5.18 0.33 -8.98
N GLU A 77 6.34 0.58 -8.37
CA GLU A 77 7.30 -0.42 -7.95
C GLU A 77 7.70 -0.16 -6.50
N VAL A 78 7.77 -1.22 -5.71
CA VAL A 78 8.19 -1.19 -4.32
C VAL A 78 9.19 -2.30 -4.04
N LYS A 79 10.11 -2.03 -3.11
CA LYS A 79 10.90 -3.07 -2.46
C LYS A 79 10.23 -3.46 -1.16
N ILE A 80 10.36 -4.72 -0.80
CA ILE A 80 9.78 -5.33 0.39
C ILE A 80 10.87 -6.13 1.09
N PRO A 81 11.69 -5.50 1.94
CA PRO A 81 12.58 -6.24 2.83
C PRO A 81 11.75 -6.91 3.92
N PHE A 82 12.12 -8.13 4.30
CA PHE A 82 11.40 -8.91 5.29
C PHE A 82 12.30 -9.91 6.02
N ASN A 83 11.85 -10.39 7.17
CA ASN A 83 12.35 -11.57 7.86
C ASN A 83 11.23 -12.20 8.70
N ASP A 84 11.59 -13.09 9.64
CA ASP A 84 10.67 -13.71 10.59
C ASP A 84 10.03 -12.73 11.59
N LYS A 85 10.60 -11.53 11.76
CA LYS A 85 10.17 -10.54 12.76
C LYS A 85 9.43 -9.35 12.16
N PHE A 86 9.79 -8.91 10.96
CA PHE A 86 9.21 -7.71 10.35
C PHE A 86 9.16 -7.79 8.82
N TYR A 87 8.40 -6.86 8.22
CA TYR A 87 8.51 -6.50 6.81
C TYR A 87 8.24 -5.01 6.60
N SER A 88 8.68 -4.49 5.46
CA SER A 88 8.43 -3.11 5.02
C SER A 88 7.91 -3.09 3.58
N ILE A 89 7.26 -2.01 3.16
CA ILE A 89 6.87 -1.73 1.77
C ILE A 89 7.38 -0.34 1.45
N ILE A 90 8.41 -0.25 0.62
CA ILE A 90 9.17 0.98 0.41
C ILE A 90 9.11 1.35 -1.07
N TYR A 91 8.74 2.61 -1.34
CA TYR A 91 8.72 3.16 -2.69
C TYR A 91 10.07 2.99 -3.40
N LEU A 92 10.04 2.47 -4.64
CA LEU A 92 11.19 2.47 -5.55
C LEU A 92 10.97 3.40 -6.73
N ASN A 93 9.90 3.17 -7.50
CA ASN A 93 9.67 3.89 -8.75
C ASN A 93 8.16 3.99 -9.07
N SER A 94 7.79 4.92 -9.96
CA SER A 94 6.44 5.00 -10.51
C SER A 94 6.38 5.77 -11.82
N GLU A 95 5.33 5.48 -12.60
CA GLU A 95 4.98 6.23 -13.80
C GLU A 95 3.52 6.68 -13.73
N ASN A 96 3.25 7.87 -14.26
CA ASN A 96 1.93 8.51 -14.26
C ASN A 96 1.30 8.72 -12.87
N LEU A 97 2.10 8.65 -11.79
CA LEU A 97 1.68 8.91 -10.41
C LEU A 97 2.15 10.27 -9.87
N LYS A 98 2.68 11.16 -10.72
CA LYS A 98 3.11 12.51 -10.31
C LYS A 98 4.13 12.50 -9.15
N ALA A 99 5.00 11.49 -9.12
CA ALA A 99 6.04 11.40 -8.10
C ALA A 99 7.02 12.56 -8.26
N ASN A 100 7.06 13.45 -7.27
CA ASN A 100 7.97 14.59 -7.24
C ASN A 100 8.10 15.14 -5.81
N GLY A 101 9.32 15.46 -5.38
CA GLY A 101 9.57 16.10 -4.08
C GLY A 101 8.98 15.36 -2.88
N GLY A 102 9.06 14.02 -2.87
CA GLY A 102 8.51 13.18 -1.80
C GLY A 102 6.98 13.09 -1.78
N LYS A 103 6.30 13.57 -2.83
CA LYS A 103 4.85 13.46 -2.98
C LYS A 103 4.48 12.62 -4.20
N ILE A 104 3.29 12.02 -4.17
CA ILE A 104 2.77 11.11 -5.17
C ILE A 104 1.23 11.13 -5.21
N HIS A 105 0.65 10.67 -6.30
CA HIS A 105 -0.80 10.56 -6.45
C HIS A 105 -1.39 9.60 -5.41
N ARG A 106 -2.50 9.98 -4.77
CA ARG A 106 -3.17 9.21 -3.70
C ARG A 106 -3.45 7.74 -4.00
N ASN A 107 -3.56 7.37 -5.28
CA ASN A 107 -3.78 5.97 -5.67
C ASN A 107 -2.60 5.08 -5.30
N TYR A 108 -1.37 5.60 -5.35
CA TYR A 108 -0.20 4.87 -4.86
C TYR A 108 -0.38 4.50 -3.38
N ASN A 109 -0.64 5.49 -2.52
CA ASN A 109 -0.84 5.26 -1.08
C ASN A 109 -1.99 4.29 -0.82
N ARG A 110 -3.06 4.33 -1.63
CA ARG A 110 -4.14 3.35 -1.55
C ARG A 110 -3.65 1.93 -1.86
N TRP A 111 -2.83 1.75 -2.90
CA TRP A 111 -2.28 0.44 -3.23
C TRP A 111 -1.34 -0.08 -2.15
N ILE A 112 -0.48 0.78 -1.58
CA ILE A 112 0.40 0.42 -0.47
C ILE A 112 -0.39 0.00 0.77
N ASN A 113 -1.43 0.78 1.13
CA ASN A 113 -2.28 0.44 2.26
C ASN A 113 -3.01 -0.89 2.04
N ASN A 114 -3.56 -1.12 0.84
CA ASN A 114 -4.24 -2.38 0.53
C ASN A 114 -3.26 -3.56 0.65
N LEU A 115 -2.09 -3.45 0.02
CA LEU A 115 -1.06 -4.49 0.09
C LEU A 115 -0.67 -4.81 1.54
N ASN A 116 -0.45 -3.79 2.38
CA ASN A 116 -0.17 -3.95 3.81
C ASN A 116 -1.28 -4.72 4.55
N VAL A 117 -2.54 -4.35 4.32
CA VAL A 117 -3.70 -5.03 4.92
C VAL A 117 -3.76 -6.51 4.49
N ASP A 118 -3.51 -6.80 3.22
CA ASP A 118 -3.57 -8.16 2.71
C ASP A 118 -2.38 -9.01 3.18
N ILE A 119 -1.18 -8.42 3.29
CA ILE A 119 -0.02 -9.10 3.89
C ILE A 119 -0.33 -9.49 5.33
N LYS A 120 -0.88 -8.56 6.14
CA LYS A 120 -1.28 -8.86 7.53
C LYS A 120 -2.30 -10.00 7.59
N ARG A 121 -3.31 -9.98 6.72
CA ARG A 121 -4.29 -11.06 6.61
C ARG A 121 -3.62 -12.39 6.29
N GLN A 122 -2.74 -12.41 5.30
CA GLN A 122 -2.06 -13.63 4.88
C GLN A 122 -1.10 -14.18 5.93
N LEU A 123 -0.45 -13.31 6.71
CA LEU A 123 0.37 -13.71 7.86
C LEU A 123 -0.48 -14.42 8.92
N THR A 124 -1.65 -13.87 9.28
CA THR A 124 -2.59 -14.52 10.21
C THR A 124 -3.02 -15.89 9.69
N LEU A 125 -3.42 -15.99 8.43
CA LEU A 125 -3.84 -17.26 7.82
C LEU A 125 -2.71 -18.30 7.82
N THR A 126 -1.49 -17.87 7.55
CA THR A 126 -0.32 -18.76 7.53
C THR A 126 0.01 -19.25 8.94
N ALA A 127 -0.11 -18.38 9.96
CA ALA A 127 0.09 -18.75 11.35
C ALA A 127 -1.01 -19.70 11.88
N SER A 128 -2.26 -19.54 11.45
CA SER A 128 -3.38 -20.40 11.87
C SER A 128 -3.40 -21.77 11.19
N ALA A 129 -2.69 -21.94 10.08
CA ALA A 129 -2.58 -23.20 9.35
C ALA A 129 -1.43 -24.11 9.86
N LYS A 130 -0.72 -23.68 10.90
CA LYS A 130 0.40 -24.36 11.53
C LYS A 130 -0.06 -25.08 12.80
#